data_AF-G3IMU4-F1
#
_entry.id   AF-G3IMU4-F1
#
_cell.length_a   1.000
_cell.length_b   1.000
_cell.length_c   1.000
_cell.angle_alpha   90.00
_cell.angle_beta   90.00
_cell.angle_gamma   90.00
#
_symmetry.space_group_name_H-M   'P 1'
#
loop_
_entity.id
_entity.type
_entity.pdbx_description
1 polymer ?
#
loop_
_entity_poly.entity_id
_entity_poly.type
_entity_poly.pdbx_seq_one_letter_code
_entity_poly.pdbx_strand_id
1 'polypeptide(L)'
;MFIEQLVPLGHDCSASGPSTLQYRLLPLPLGVRAHHDVARLAAFSEAGVPANRTELTVLEHDPRSPFALRQLRAGQGAVYTRRALTRAGLYRMTVRAAAPRHQSIYVLLIAVSPYPY
;
A
#
# COMPACT_ATOMS: atom_id res chain seq x y z
N MET A 1 -25.99 27.34 21.98
CA MET A 1 -26.74 26.58 20.96
C MET A 1 -25.90 26.67 19.69
N PHE A 2 -25.10 25.63 19.42
CA PHE A 2 -24.16 25.57 18.29
C PHE A 2 -24.89 25.04 17.06
N ILE A 3 -24.77 25.74 15.93
CA ILE A 3 -25.20 25.28 14.61
C ILE A 3 -23.96 25.28 13.73
N GLU A 4 -23.71 24.16 13.05
CA GLU A 4 -23.09 24.10 11.70
C GLU A 4 -23.15 22.63 11.23
N GLN A 5 -24.28 22.28 10.61
CA GLN A 5 -24.34 21.20 9.66
C GLN A 5 -23.69 21.71 8.37
N LEU A 6 -22.53 21.18 8.00
CA LEU A 6 -22.11 21.17 6.61
C LEU A 6 -22.06 19.72 6.12
N VAL A 7 -23.23 19.25 5.71
CA VAL A 7 -23.40 18.11 4.82
C VAL A 7 -22.91 18.56 3.43
N PRO A 8 -21.88 17.95 2.84
CA PRO A 8 -21.55 18.24 1.46
C PRO A 8 -22.65 17.68 0.55
N LEU A 9 -23.36 18.58 -0.14
CA LEU A 9 -24.20 18.24 -1.28
C LEU A 9 -23.30 17.88 -2.47
N GLY A 10 -22.83 16.63 -2.48
CA GLY A 10 -22.16 16.00 -3.62
C GLY A 10 -23.16 15.15 -4.39
N HIS A 11 -23.78 15.75 -5.39
CA HIS A 11 -24.62 15.10 -6.39
C HIS A 11 -23.84 14.00 -7.13
N ASP A 12 -24.44 12.82 -7.22
CA ASP A 12 -24.12 11.70 -8.09
C ASP A 12 -22.63 11.34 -8.30
N CYS A 13 -22.14 10.42 -7.46
CA CYS A 13 -21.10 9.48 -7.86
C CYS A 13 -21.61 8.07 -7.64
N SER A 14 -22.17 7.48 -8.70
CA SER A 14 -22.56 6.07 -8.71
C SER A 14 -21.38 5.17 -8.33
N ALA A 15 -21.59 4.32 -7.31
CA ALA A 15 -20.88 3.06 -7.07
C ALA A 15 -19.36 3.09 -6.78
N SER A 16 -18.86 3.99 -5.94
CA SER A 16 -17.53 3.80 -5.33
C SER A 16 -17.63 3.97 -3.82
N GLY A 17 -17.43 2.89 -3.07
CA GLY A 17 -17.38 2.95 -1.60
C GLY A 17 -16.23 3.81 -1.06
N PRO A 18 -16.11 3.93 0.28
CA PRO A 18 -15.13 4.79 0.91
C PRO A 18 -13.73 4.47 0.41
N SER A 19 -13.02 5.53 0.00
CA SER A 19 -11.66 5.46 -0.52
C SER A 19 -10.70 5.90 0.57
N THR A 20 -9.95 4.96 1.15
CA THR A 20 -8.95 5.30 2.18
C THR A 20 -7.58 5.48 1.55
N LEU A 21 -6.84 6.52 1.95
CA LEU A 21 -5.46 6.73 1.58
C LEU A 21 -4.57 6.52 2.81
N GLN A 22 -3.60 5.62 2.72
CA GLN A 22 -2.70 5.30 3.82
C GLN A 22 -1.24 5.45 3.40
N TYR A 23 -0.49 6.23 4.16
CA TYR A 23 0.96 6.30 4.04
C TYR A 23 1.61 5.34 5.03
N ARG A 24 2.55 4.53 4.56
CA ARG A 24 3.32 3.62 5.41
C ARG A 24 4.81 3.78 5.15
N LEU A 25 5.57 4.01 6.21
CA LEU A 25 7.03 4.01 6.17
C LEU A 25 7.53 2.60 6.49
N LEU A 26 8.44 2.09 5.66
CA LEU A 26 9.09 0.80 5.84
C LEU A 26 10.62 1.02 5.92
N PRO A 27 11.17 1.14 7.15
CA PRO A 27 12.61 1.19 7.34
C PRO A 27 13.21 -0.19 7.09
N LEU A 28 14.29 -0.26 6.30
CA LEU A 28 15.00 -1.48 5.96
C LEU A 28 16.52 -1.31 6.05
N PRO A 29 17.25 -2.29 6.58
CA PRO A 29 18.70 -2.25 6.59
C PRO A 29 19.29 -2.55 5.20
N LEU A 30 20.54 -2.15 4.99
CA LEU A 30 21.36 -2.72 3.93
C LEU A 30 21.57 -4.22 4.11
N GLY A 31 21.84 -4.92 3.01
CA GLY A 31 22.17 -6.34 3.02
C GLY A 31 20.97 -7.29 2.98
N VAL A 32 19.73 -6.77 2.94
CA VAL A 32 18.55 -7.61 2.68
C VAL A 32 18.74 -8.31 1.34
N ARG A 33 18.63 -9.65 1.37
CA ARG A 33 18.84 -10.52 0.21
C ARG A 33 17.77 -10.30 -0.86
N ALA A 34 18.05 -10.73 -2.08
CA ALA A 34 17.05 -10.78 -3.14
C ALA A 34 15.92 -11.77 -2.79
N HIS A 35 14.74 -11.51 -3.36
CA HIS A 35 13.51 -12.29 -3.23
C HIS A 35 12.93 -12.39 -1.81
N HIS A 36 13.35 -11.51 -0.91
CA HIS A 36 12.89 -11.48 0.47
C HIS A 36 11.63 -10.62 0.62
N ASP A 37 10.63 -11.12 1.35
CA ASP A 37 9.46 -10.33 1.73
C ASP A 37 9.86 -9.28 2.79
N VAL A 38 9.54 -8.02 2.53
CA VAL A 38 9.87 -6.90 3.44
C VAL A 38 8.64 -6.26 4.06
N ALA A 39 7.47 -6.40 3.43
CA ALA A 39 6.19 -6.02 4.01
C ALA A 39 5.06 -6.88 3.45
N ARG A 40 4.04 -7.09 4.27
CA ARG A 40 2.77 -7.70 3.84
C ARG A 40 1.71 -6.61 3.73
N LEU A 41 1.01 -6.62 2.61
CA LEU A 41 -0.15 -5.77 2.36
C LEU A 41 -1.38 -6.64 2.41
N ALA A 42 -2.37 -6.20 3.16
CA ALA A 42 -3.69 -6.80 3.16
C ALA A 42 -4.71 -5.68 2.95
N ALA A 43 -5.67 -5.99 2.10
CA ALA A 43 -6.78 -5.10 1.85
C ALA A 43 -7.82 -5.30 2.95
N PHE A 44 -7.88 -4.33 3.85
CA PHE A 44 -8.84 -4.34 4.94
C PHE A 44 -10.07 -3.53 4.56
N SER A 45 -11.24 -4.06 4.91
CA SER A 45 -12.46 -3.27 4.99
C SER A 45 -12.35 -2.22 6.11
N GLU A 46 -13.29 -1.29 6.17
CA GLU A 46 -13.40 -0.30 7.25
C GLU A 46 -13.45 -0.95 8.65
N ALA A 47 -13.93 -2.20 8.75
CA ALA A 47 -13.94 -3.00 9.96
C ALA A 47 -12.61 -3.74 10.25
N GLY A 48 -11.55 -3.49 9.49
CA GLY A 48 -10.26 -4.16 9.67
C GLY A 48 -10.24 -5.62 9.21
N VAL A 49 -11.25 -6.07 8.45
CA VAL A 49 -11.37 -7.46 8.01
C VAL A 49 -10.79 -7.61 6.60
N PRO A 50 -9.88 -8.57 6.36
CA PRO A 50 -9.39 -8.86 5.01
C PRO A 50 -10.55 -9.21 4.07
N ALA A 51 -10.74 -8.45 3.01
CA ALA A 51 -11.81 -8.74 2.07
C ALA A 51 -11.35 -9.79 1.04
N ASN A 52 -11.97 -10.97 1.07
CA ASN A 52 -11.66 -12.14 0.22
C ASN A 52 -11.77 -11.89 -1.31
N ARG A 53 -12.34 -10.76 -1.74
CA ARG A 53 -12.50 -10.37 -3.16
C ARG A 53 -11.76 -9.07 -3.49
N THR A 54 -10.62 -8.84 -2.86
CA THR A 54 -9.85 -7.62 -3.10
C THR A 54 -8.72 -7.88 -4.08
N GLU A 55 -8.62 -7.03 -5.10
CA GLU A 55 -7.53 -7.06 -6.06
C GLU A 55 -6.47 -6.03 -5.67
N LEU A 56 -5.22 -6.47 -5.59
CA LEU A 56 -4.08 -5.57 -5.34
C LEU A 56 -3.42 -5.24 -6.67
N THR A 57 -3.30 -3.96 -6.99
CA THR A 57 -2.71 -3.46 -8.23
C THR A 57 -1.64 -2.41 -7.92
N VAL A 58 -0.51 -2.47 -8.61
CA VAL A 58 0.50 -1.42 -8.52
C VAL A 58 0.05 -0.26 -9.41
N LEU A 59 -0.20 0.90 -8.80
CA LEU A 59 -0.57 2.11 -9.54
C LEU A 59 0.67 2.85 -10.01
N GLU A 60 1.65 2.98 -9.13
CA GLU A 60 2.86 3.74 -9.41
C GLU A 60 4.06 3.02 -8.80
N HIS A 61 5.07 2.78 -9.63
CA HIS A 61 6.31 2.15 -9.22
C HIS A 61 7.43 2.58 -10.15
N ASP A 62 8.58 2.94 -9.56
CA ASP A 62 9.80 3.19 -10.33
C ASP A 62 10.32 1.85 -10.91
N PRO A 63 10.42 1.68 -12.24
CA PRO A 63 10.92 0.45 -12.85
C PRO A 63 12.32 0.04 -12.37
N ARG A 64 13.13 1.03 -11.94
CA ARG A 64 14.48 0.83 -11.41
C ARG A 64 14.47 0.47 -9.93
N SER A 65 13.35 0.63 -9.22
CA SER A 65 13.25 0.27 -7.80
C SER A 65 13.62 -1.19 -7.56
N PRO A 66 14.36 -1.50 -6.47
CA PRO A 66 14.69 -2.86 -6.09
C PRO A 66 13.50 -3.59 -5.48
N PHE A 67 12.33 -2.97 -5.33
CA PHE A 67 11.13 -3.57 -4.75
C PHE A 67 10.13 -3.97 -5.85
N ALA A 68 9.31 -4.98 -5.58
CA ALA A 68 8.16 -5.33 -6.39
C ALA A 68 7.02 -5.83 -5.49
N LEU A 69 5.80 -5.78 -6.03
CA LEU A 69 4.64 -6.40 -5.41
C LEU A 69 4.44 -7.80 -5.99
N ARG A 70 4.21 -8.80 -5.14
CA ARG A 70 3.64 -10.09 -5.54
C ARG A 70 2.30 -10.31 -4.87
N GLN A 71 1.36 -10.88 -5.61
CA GLN A 71 0.13 -11.42 -5.03
C GLN A 71 0.50 -12.67 -4.22
N LEU A 72 -0.06 -12.80 -3.02
CA LEU A 72 0.05 -14.01 -2.22
C LEU A 72 -1.25 -14.81 -2.29
N ARG A 73 -2.37 -14.15 -2.00
CA ARG A 73 -3.73 -14.70 -1.98
C ARG A 73 -4.71 -13.58 -2.33
N ALA A 74 -5.98 -13.90 -2.56
CA ALA A 74 -7.00 -12.88 -2.80
C ALA A 74 -7.01 -11.83 -1.68
N GLY A 75 -6.79 -10.57 -2.02
CA GLY A 75 -6.69 -9.44 -1.09
C GLY A 75 -5.42 -9.36 -0.25
N GLN A 76 -4.41 -10.21 -0.51
CA GLN A 76 -3.13 -10.22 0.20
C GLN A 76 -1.96 -10.21 -0.77
N GLY A 77 -0.99 -9.34 -0.50
CA GLY A 77 0.23 -9.20 -1.28
C GLY A 77 1.43 -9.03 -0.37
N ALA A 78 2.61 -9.23 -0.94
CA ALA A 78 3.86 -8.89 -0.29
C ALA A 78 4.69 -7.99 -1.17
N VAL A 79 5.29 -6.99 -0.53
CA VAL A 79 6.38 -6.23 -1.12
C VAL A 79 7.64 -7.02 -0.87
N TYR A 80 8.35 -7.34 -1.93
CA TYR A 80 9.56 -8.14 -1.88
C TYR A 80 10.70 -7.45 -2.62
N THR A 81 11.92 -7.82 -2.27
CA THR A 81 13.13 -7.35 -2.96
C THR A 81 13.34 -8.13 -4.26
N ARG A 82 13.47 -7.45 -5.41
CA ARG A 82 13.85 -8.06 -6.69
C ARG A 82 15.34 -8.39 -6.76
N ARG A 83 16.16 -7.64 -6.02
CA ARG A 83 17.61 -7.75 -5.93
C ARG A 83 18.07 -7.36 -4.53
N ALA A 84 19.30 -7.74 -4.17
CA ALA A 84 19.85 -7.40 -2.87
C ALA A 84 19.93 -5.88 -2.65
N LEU A 85 19.68 -5.43 -1.42
CA LEU A 85 19.75 -4.02 -1.04
C LEU A 85 21.19 -3.63 -0.73
N THR A 86 21.92 -3.22 -1.78
CA THR A 86 23.33 -2.81 -1.70
C THR A 86 23.53 -1.30 -1.64
N ARG A 87 22.46 -0.51 -1.84
CA ARG A 87 22.50 0.95 -1.84
C ARG A 87 21.40 1.52 -0.96
N ALA A 88 21.78 2.50 -0.14
CA ALA A 88 20.84 3.30 0.62
C ALA A 88 20.00 4.19 -0.31
N GLY A 89 18.81 4.55 0.15
CA GLY A 89 17.90 5.42 -0.61
C GLY A 89 16.45 5.30 -0.15
N LEU A 90 15.64 6.24 -0.61
CA LEU A 90 14.20 6.24 -0.40
C LEU A 90 13.49 5.82 -1.69
N TYR A 91 12.58 4.88 -1.58
CA TYR A 91 11.81 4.34 -2.70
C TYR A 91 10.32 4.52 -2.44
N ARG A 92 9.55 4.81 -3.49
CA ARG A 92 8.10 4.93 -3.41
C ARG A 92 7.42 3.82 -4.19
N MET A 93 6.34 3.28 -3.64
CA MET A 93 5.45 2.37 -4.33
C MET A 93 4.00 2.67 -3.94
N THR A 94 3.14 2.87 -4.92
CA THR A 94 1.71 3.10 -4.70
C THR A 94 0.94 1.86 -5.11
N VAL A 95 0.21 1.27 -4.16
CA VAL A 95 -0.58 0.05 -4.34
C VAL A 95 -2.04 0.36 -4.09
N ARG A 96 -2.91 0.02 -5.03
CA ARG A 96 -4.35 0.04 -4.86
C ARG A 96 -4.84 -1.33 -4.45
N ALA A 97 -5.65 -1.37 -3.42
CA ALA A 97 -6.50 -2.48 -3.04
C ALA A 97 -7.95 -2.14 -3.42
N ALA A 98 -8.50 -2.83 -4.40
CA ALA A 98 -9.87 -2.61 -4.88
C ALA A 98 -10.76 -3.79 -4.51
N ALA A 99 -11.74 -3.55 -3.63
CA ALA A 99 -12.78 -4.51 -3.28
C ALA A 99 -14.14 -4.02 -3.79
N PRO A 100 -15.16 -4.88 -3.89
CA PRO A 100 -16.45 -4.52 -4.50
C PRO A 100 -17.18 -3.32 -3.87
N ARG A 101 -16.91 -3.00 -2.59
CA ARG A 101 -17.58 -1.94 -1.83
C ARG A 101 -16.63 -0.98 -1.13
N HIS A 102 -15.33 -1.10 -1.35
CA HIS A 102 -14.33 -0.21 -0.74
C HIS A 102 -13.05 -0.24 -1.55
N GLN A 103 -12.32 0.86 -1.54
CA GLN A 103 -10.99 0.91 -2.14
C GLN A 103 -9.99 1.56 -1.19
N SER A 104 -8.77 1.06 -1.20
CA SER A 104 -7.70 1.57 -0.36
C SER A 104 -6.47 1.81 -1.22
N ILE A 105 -5.84 2.96 -1.05
CA ILE A 105 -4.57 3.29 -1.70
C ILE A 105 -3.50 3.32 -0.62
N TYR A 106 -2.47 2.53 -0.80
CA TYR A 106 -1.30 2.47 0.06
C TYR A 106 -0.13 3.14 -0.65
N VAL A 107 0.39 4.22 -0.07
CA VAL A 107 1.64 4.84 -0.48
C VAL A 107 2.73 4.34 0.46
N LEU A 108 3.58 3.45 -0.05
CA LEU A 108 4.72 2.94 0.69
C LEU A 108 5.93 3.82 0.43
N LEU A 109 6.51 4.31 1.52
CA LEU A 109 7.82 4.96 1.56
C LEU A 109 8.79 3.94 2.15
N ILE A 110 9.71 3.43 1.33
CA ILE A 110 10.64 2.37 1.73
C ILE A 110 12.02 3.00 1.86
N ALA A 111 12.50 3.13 3.09
CA ALA A 111 13.77 3.76 3.40
C ALA A 111 14.82 2.67 3.63
N VAL A 112 15.82 2.61 2.76
CA VAL A 112 16.98 1.72 2.90
C VAL A 112 18.14 2.53 3.44
N SER A 113 18.72 2.10 4.57
CA SER A 113 19.87 2.80 5.14
C SER A 113 20.93 1.85 5.72
N PRO A 114 22.18 2.34 5.88
CA PRO A 114 23.25 1.57 6.52
C PRO A 114 23.12 1.51 8.05
N TYR A 115 22.22 2.30 8.65
CA TYR A 115 22.05 2.35 10.09
C TYR A 115 20.99 1.32 10.54
N PRO A 116 21.26 0.57 11.63
CA PRO A 116 20.27 -0.37 12.16
C PRO A 116 19.07 0.36 12.75
N TYR A 117 17.90 -0.30 12.68
CA TYR A 117 16.61 0.12 13.24
C TYR A 117 16.10 -0.94 14.21
#